data_AF-A0A4Y3JBR5-F1
#
_entry.id   AF-A0A4Y3JBR5-F1
#
_cell.length_a   1.000
_cell.length_b   1.000
_cell.length_c   1.000
_cell.angle_alpha   90.00
_cell.angle_beta   90.00
_cell.angle_gamma   90.00
#
_symmetry.space_group_name_H-M   'P 1'
#
loop_
_entity.id
_entity.type
_entity.pdbx_description
1 polymer ?
#
loop_
_entity_poly.entity_id
_entity_poly.type
_entity_poly.pdbx_seq_one_letter_code
_entity_poly.pdbx_strand_id
1 'polypeptide(L)'
;MTSPTFLRDLSYEQLQDLSENDIQQILNAENLYWQNKPFIKYYIAVNGAKTKNGGLIRASGHHSKLKGISLALVGDEAIYADGTTAKIITGAGEALTIEGQSVALIGSYLDNNDEIIDSPNKSVYICIYHDQPKPLGFLSNI
;
A
#
# COMPACT_ATOMS: atom_id res chain seq x y z
N MET A 1 -24.56 -5.94 -1.42
CA MET A 1 -25.00 -5.36 -0.13
C MET A 1 -25.27 -3.89 -0.34
N THR A 2 -26.35 -3.36 0.22
CA THR A 2 -26.63 -1.92 0.22
C THR A 2 -25.56 -1.20 1.04
N SER A 3 -25.09 -0.05 0.57
CA SER A 3 -24.15 0.78 1.32
C SER A 3 -24.82 1.29 2.61
N PRO A 4 -24.19 1.16 3.80
CA PRO A 4 -24.73 1.74 5.01
C PRO A 4 -24.57 3.27 5.00
N THR A 5 -25.22 3.94 5.96
CA THR A 5 -24.87 5.30 6.35
C THR A 5 -23.50 5.26 7.02
N PHE A 6 -22.52 5.99 6.49
CA PHE A 6 -21.22 6.16 7.14
C PHE A 6 -21.21 7.44 7.98
N LEU A 7 -20.49 7.40 9.10
CA LEU A 7 -20.23 8.54 9.97
C LEU A 7 -19.62 9.71 9.19
N ARG A 8 -18.71 9.42 8.24
CA ARG A 8 -18.06 10.43 7.39
C ARG A 8 -19.02 11.18 6.46
N ASP A 9 -20.20 10.63 6.21
CA ASP A 9 -21.20 11.20 5.30
C ASP A 9 -22.27 12.00 6.06
N LEU A 10 -22.20 12.03 7.40
CA LEU A 10 -23.13 12.82 8.23
C LEU A 10 -22.72 14.30 8.27
N SER A 11 -23.71 15.17 8.18
CA SER A 11 -23.56 16.60 8.46
C SER A 11 -23.24 16.86 9.93
N TYR A 12 -22.74 18.06 10.22
CA TYR A 12 -22.43 18.47 11.59
C TYR A 12 -23.66 18.44 12.49
N GLU A 13 -24.83 18.87 12.00
CA GLU A 13 -26.10 18.85 12.72
C GLU A 13 -26.53 17.40 13.03
N GLN A 14 -26.44 16.51 12.04
CA GLN A 14 -26.76 15.09 12.26
C GLN A 14 -25.83 14.44 13.31
N LEU A 15 -24.55 14.82 13.33
CA LEU A 15 -23.59 14.32 14.32
C LEU A 15 -23.91 14.78 15.74
N GLN A 16 -24.46 15.99 15.92
CA GLN A 16 -24.87 16.50 17.24
C GLN A 16 -26.09 15.76 17.81
N ASP A 17 -26.98 15.31 16.93
CA ASP A 17 -28.25 14.66 17.31
C ASP A 17 -28.14 13.14 17.47
N LEU A 18 -26.96 12.54 17.28
CA LEU A 18 -26.77 11.09 17.42
C LEU A 18 -26.98 10.63 18.86
N SER A 19 -27.92 9.70 19.05
CA SER A 19 -28.02 8.96 20.31
C SER A 19 -26.94 7.88 20.42
N GLU A 20 -26.70 7.37 21.62
CA GLU A 20 -25.80 6.21 21.82
C GLU A 20 -26.21 5.01 20.96
N ASN A 21 -27.51 4.78 20.80
CA ASN A 21 -28.03 3.70 19.96
C ASN A 21 -27.71 3.93 18.47
N ASP A 22 -27.83 5.16 17.98
CA ASP A 22 -27.51 5.50 16.60
C ASP A 22 -26.02 5.28 16.30
N ILE A 23 -25.15 5.71 17.22
CA ILE A 23 -23.71 5.48 17.13
C ILE A 23 -23.41 3.98 17.05
N GLN A 24 -24.01 3.17 17.92
CA GLN A 24 -23.82 1.72 17.90
C GLN A 24 -24.31 1.09 16.60
N GLN A 25 -25.45 1.53 16.07
CA GLN A 25 -25.98 1.04 14.80
C GLN A 25 -25.05 1.39 13.62
N ILE A 26 -24.57 2.63 13.54
CA ILE A 26 -23.61 3.08 12.52
C ILE A 26 -22.32 2.26 12.60
N LEU A 27 -21.72 2.15 13.79
CA LEU A 27 -20.49 1.37 13.99
C LEU A 27 -20.65 -0.08 13.54
N ASN A 28 -21.75 -0.73 13.93
CA ASN A 28 -22.02 -2.12 13.55
C ASN A 28 -22.22 -2.28 12.03
N ALA A 29 -22.96 -1.37 11.41
CA ALA A 29 -23.21 -1.40 9.98
C ALA A 29 -21.93 -1.14 9.17
N GLU A 30 -21.12 -0.16 9.55
CA GLU A 30 -19.83 0.12 8.93
C GLU A 30 -18.85 -1.04 9.09
N ASN A 31 -18.72 -1.59 10.30
CA ASN A 31 -17.85 -2.75 10.55
C ASN A 31 -18.25 -3.94 9.69
N LEU A 32 -19.56 -4.27 9.64
CA LEU A 32 -20.06 -5.36 8.81
C LEU A 32 -19.79 -5.10 7.32
N TYR A 33 -19.99 -3.87 6.86
CA TYR A 33 -19.70 -3.48 5.48
C TYR A 33 -18.21 -3.68 5.15
N TRP A 34 -17.29 -3.12 5.94
CA TRP A 34 -15.86 -3.19 5.67
C TRP A 34 -15.27 -4.61 5.83
N GLN A 35 -15.80 -5.41 6.75
CA GLN A 35 -15.41 -6.82 6.91
C GLN A 35 -15.73 -7.66 5.67
N ASN A 36 -16.81 -7.33 4.95
CA ASN A 36 -17.29 -8.11 3.81
C ASN A 36 -17.02 -7.45 2.45
N LYS A 37 -16.55 -6.21 2.42
CA LYS A 37 -16.21 -5.53 1.16
C LYS A 37 -14.97 -6.18 0.57
N PRO A 38 -15.01 -6.70 -0.67
CA PRO A 38 -13.88 -7.40 -1.25
C PRO A 38 -12.76 -6.44 -1.67
N PHE A 39 -11.51 -6.83 -1.41
CA PHE A 39 -10.32 -6.05 -1.73
C PHE A 39 -9.10 -6.94 -2.01
N ILE A 40 -8.10 -6.33 -2.65
CA ILE A 40 -6.77 -6.91 -2.85
C ILE A 40 -5.78 -6.22 -1.91
N LYS A 41 -4.86 -7.01 -1.34
CA LYS A 41 -3.76 -6.54 -0.50
C LYS A 41 -2.49 -6.37 -1.32
N TYR A 42 -1.85 -5.21 -1.19
CA TYR A 42 -0.54 -4.94 -1.77
C TYR A 42 0.46 -4.61 -0.67
N TYR A 43 1.35 -5.56 -0.38
CA TYR A 43 2.30 -5.44 0.72
C TYR A 43 3.46 -4.50 0.37
N ILE A 44 3.91 -3.74 1.36
CA ILE A 44 5.03 -2.81 1.20
C ILE A 44 6.35 -3.58 1.09
N ALA A 45 7.19 -3.20 0.12
CA ALA A 45 8.56 -3.66 0.01
C ALA A 45 9.46 -2.89 0.98
N VAL A 46 10.35 -3.60 1.66
CA VAL A 46 11.33 -3.02 2.59
C VAL A 46 12.74 -3.42 2.18
N ASN A 47 13.74 -2.84 2.82
CA ASN A 47 15.13 -3.25 2.65
C ASN A 47 15.28 -4.78 2.81
N GLY A 48 15.91 -5.43 1.84
CA GLY A 48 16.04 -6.89 1.75
C GLY A 48 14.86 -7.61 1.09
N ALA A 49 13.89 -6.88 0.51
CA ALA A 49 12.90 -7.46 -0.39
C ALA A 49 13.57 -8.20 -1.55
N LYS A 50 12.90 -9.22 -2.08
CA LYS A 50 13.47 -10.13 -3.09
C LYS A 50 12.77 -9.96 -4.42
N THR A 51 13.55 -9.93 -5.47
CA THR A 51 13.03 -9.93 -6.83
C THR A 51 12.95 -11.35 -7.40
N LYS A 52 12.22 -11.50 -8.50
CA LYS A 52 12.02 -12.78 -9.19
C LYS A 52 13.33 -13.35 -9.72
N ASN A 53 14.23 -12.51 -10.22
CA ASN A 53 15.53 -12.94 -10.74
C ASN A 53 16.63 -13.01 -9.66
N GLY A 54 16.24 -13.08 -8.38
CA GLY A 54 17.18 -13.30 -7.26
C GLY A 54 17.89 -12.05 -6.74
N GLY A 55 17.45 -10.86 -7.14
CA GLY A 55 17.95 -9.59 -6.62
C GLY A 55 17.46 -9.30 -5.20
N LEU A 56 18.26 -8.53 -4.45
CA LEU A 56 17.91 -8.02 -3.13
C LEU A 56 17.76 -6.50 -3.16
N ILE A 57 16.64 -5.99 -2.69
CA ILE A 57 16.40 -4.55 -2.63
C ILE A 57 17.26 -3.90 -1.56
N ARG A 58 18.06 -2.93 -1.97
CA ARG A 58 18.82 -2.02 -1.12
C ARG A 58 18.06 -0.70 -1.04
N ALA A 59 17.28 -0.54 0.02
CA ALA A 59 16.54 0.69 0.25
C ALA A 59 17.49 1.82 0.67
N SER A 60 17.35 2.99 0.06
CA SER A 60 18.02 4.20 0.55
C SER A 60 17.48 4.51 1.95
N GLY A 61 18.39 4.82 2.87
CA GLY A 61 18.12 4.85 4.31
C GLY A 61 17.21 6.00 4.79
N HIS A 62 16.15 6.34 4.07
CA HIS A 62 15.15 7.32 4.48
C HIS A 62 14.65 7.04 5.91
N HIS A 63 14.27 8.11 6.61
CA HIS A 63 13.85 8.04 8.01
C HIS A 63 12.63 7.14 8.25
N SER A 64 11.85 6.84 7.20
CA SER A 64 10.67 6.00 7.29
C SER A 64 11.01 4.51 7.38
N LYS A 65 10.70 3.92 8.53
CA LYS A 65 11.00 2.52 8.84
C LYS A 65 9.76 1.77 9.30
N LEU A 66 9.59 0.56 8.82
CA LEU A 66 8.59 -0.39 9.33
C LEU A 66 9.27 -1.38 10.27
N LYS A 67 8.96 -1.28 11.58
CA LYS A 67 9.59 -2.09 12.64
C LYS A 67 11.12 -2.05 12.60
N GLY A 68 11.69 -0.87 12.31
CA GLY A 68 13.14 -0.65 12.24
C GLY A 68 13.79 -0.96 10.88
N ILE A 69 13.03 -1.48 9.91
CA ILE A 69 13.52 -1.77 8.55
C ILE A 69 13.10 -0.66 7.60
N SER A 70 14.04 -0.07 6.86
CA SER A 70 13.74 1.00 5.90
C SER A 70 12.76 0.54 4.81
N LEU A 71 11.81 1.40 4.47
CA LEU A 71 10.93 1.19 3.33
C LEU A 71 11.70 1.35 2.03
N ALA A 72 11.36 0.55 1.02
CA ALA A 72 11.90 0.73 -0.33
C ALA A 72 11.05 1.73 -1.12
N LEU A 73 11.69 2.59 -1.89
CA LEU A 73 11.05 3.62 -2.73
C LEU A 73 11.39 3.42 -4.20
N VAL A 74 10.57 3.97 -5.09
CA VAL A 74 10.92 4.12 -6.51
C VAL A 74 12.23 4.91 -6.62
N GLY A 75 13.19 4.37 -7.38
CA GLY A 75 14.56 4.88 -7.49
C GLY A 75 15.59 4.11 -6.66
N ASP A 76 15.17 3.34 -5.65
CA ASP A 76 16.05 2.38 -4.96
C ASP A 76 16.46 1.23 -5.89
N GLU A 77 17.49 0.49 -5.52
CA GLU A 77 18.12 -0.51 -6.38
C GLU A 77 17.98 -1.93 -5.83
N ALA A 78 17.76 -2.89 -6.73
CA ALA A 78 18.15 -4.28 -6.49
C ALA A 78 19.65 -4.45 -6.74
N ILE A 79 20.29 -5.27 -5.90
CA ILE A 79 21.64 -5.80 -6.13
C ILE A 79 21.54 -7.29 -6.48
N TYR A 80 22.29 -7.73 -7.48
CA TYR A 80 22.33 -9.13 -7.95
C TYR A 80 23.67 -9.80 -7.63
N ALA A 81 23.69 -11.14 -7.68
CA ALA A 81 24.88 -11.93 -7.34
C ALA A 81 26.06 -11.73 -8.29
N ASP A 82 25.78 -11.34 -9.54
CA ASP A 82 26.79 -11.00 -10.55
C ASP A 82 27.34 -9.57 -10.41
N GLY A 83 26.86 -8.82 -9.40
CA GLY A 83 27.26 -7.44 -9.13
C GLY A 83 26.49 -6.39 -9.94
N THR A 84 25.57 -6.79 -10.81
CA THR A 84 24.70 -5.84 -11.51
C THR A 84 23.66 -5.23 -10.57
N THR A 85 23.09 -4.11 -10.97
CA THR A 85 21.98 -3.46 -10.27
C THR A 85 20.86 -3.10 -11.22
N ALA A 86 19.66 -2.92 -10.68
CA ALA A 86 18.48 -2.46 -11.40
C ALA A 86 17.65 -1.56 -10.51
N LYS A 87 17.04 -0.51 -11.06
CA LYS A 87 16.26 0.46 -10.28
C LYS A 87 14.79 0.07 -10.22
N ILE A 88 14.17 0.28 -9.08
CA ILE A 88 12.71 0.20 -8.94
C ILE A 88 12.08 1.37 -9.70
N ILE A 89 11.16 1.07 -10.62
CA ILE A 89 10.52 2.08 -11.49
C ILE A 89 9.01 2.22 -11.27
N THR A 90 8.37 1.28 -10.59
CA THR A 90 6.96 1.39 -10.18
C THR A 90 6.81 1.29 -8.67
N GLY A 91 5.71 1.81 -8.13
CA GLY A 91 5.37 1.65 -6.72
C GLY A 91 3.88 1.81 -6.47
N ALA A 92 3.54 2.34 -5.31
CA ALA A 92 2.17 2.64 -4.89
C ALA A 92 1.52 3.81 -5.64
N GLY A 93 2.23 4.49 -6.55
CA GLY A 93 1.77 5.73 -7.16
C GLY A 93 1.40 6.78 -6.11
N GLU A 94 0.28 7.46 -6.33
CA GLU A 94 -0.30 8.44 -5.39
C GLU A 94 -0.87 7.80 -4.12
N ALA A 95 -1.01 6.47 -4.06
CA ALA A 95 -1.58 5.81 -2.88
C ALA A 95 -0.69 5.93 -1.65
N LEU A 96 0.63 6.00 -1.85
CA LEU A 96 1.59 6.18 -0.76
C LEU A 96 2.92 6.73 -1.30
N THR A 97 3.27 7.95 -0.88
CA THR A 97 4.55 8.59 -1.18
C THR A 97 5.27 8.99 0.10
N ILE A 98 6.60 9.03 0.03
CA ILE A 98 7.50 9.51 1.09
C ILE A 98 8.45 10.50 0.44
N GLU A 99 8.46 11.74 0.91
CA GLU A 99 9.31 12.81 0.36
C GLU A 99 9.13 12.98 -1.17
N GLY A 100 7.90 12.76 -1.66
CA GLY A 100 7.57 12.85 -3.08
C GLY A 100 7.90 11.60 -3.92
N GLN A 101 8.51 10.57 -3.32
CA GLN A 101 8.82 9.31 -4.00
C GLN A 101 7.79 8.24 -3.66
N SER A 102 7.37 7.48 -4.66
CA SER A 102 6.40 6.41 -4.47
C SER A 102 7.00 5.24 -3.68
N VAL A 103 6.26 4.72 -2.71
CA VAL A 103 6.69 3.53 -1.95
C VAL A 103 6.60 2.29 -2.81
N ALA A 104 7.65 1.46 -2.82
CA ALA A 104 7.67 0.21 -3.54
C ALA A 104 6.81 -0.86 -2.85
N LEU A 105 6.22 -1.74 -3.65
CA LEU A 105 5.32 -2.81 -3.22
C LEU A 105 5.82 -4.16 -3.75
N ILE A 106 5.36 -5.25 -3.13
CA ILE A 106 5.37 -6.55 -3.82
C ILE A 106 4.50 -6.41 -5.08
N GLY A 107 5.07 -6.75 -6.24
CA GLY A 107 4.54 -6.50 -7.58
C GLY A 107 5.17 -5.31 -8.30
N SER A 108 6.09 -4.56 -7.66
CA SER A 108 6.79 -3.45 -8.32
C SER A 108 7.85 -3.94 -9.30
N TYR A 109 7.89 -3.32 -10.48
CA TYR A 109 8.85 -3.59 -11.54
C TYR A 109 10.13 -2.78 -11.41
N LEU A 110 11.19 -3.35 -11.98
CA LEU A 110 12.49 -2.75 -12.13
C LEU A 110 12.80 -2.44 -13.61
N ASP A 111 13.75 -1.54 -13.86
CA ASP A 111 14.17 -1.11 -15.20
C ASP A 111 14.76 -2.22 -16.08
N ASN A 112 15.14 -3.36 -15.49
CA ASN A 112 15.58 -4.57 -16.18
C ASN A 112 14.46 -5.61 -16.42
N ASN A 113 13.19 -5.23 -16.25
CA ASN A 113 12.00 -6.11 -16.33
C ASN A 113 11.91 -7.18 -15.24
N ASP A 114 12.64 -7.04 -14.14
CA ASP A 114 12.45 -7.85 -12.94
C ASP A 114 11.29 -7.31 -12.09
N GLU A 115 10.85 -8.09 -11.11
CA GLU A 115 9.69 -7.79 -10.26
C GLU A 115 9.98 -8.16 -8.81
N ILE A 116 9.61 -7.30 -7.86
CA ILE A 116 9.65 -7.61 -6.43
C ILE A 116 8.55 -8.62 -6.11
N ILE A 117 8.91 -9.82 -5.64
CA ILE A 117 7.97 -10.91 -5.35
C ILE A 117 7.83 -11.23 -3.87
N ASP A 118 8.75 -10.76 -3.02
CA ASP A 118 8.74 -11.04 -1.59
C ASP A 118 9.33 -9.88 -0.78
N SER A 119 8.93 -9.78 0.49
CA SER A 119 9.38 -8.74 1.42
C SER A 119 9.59 -9.36 2.81
N PRO A 120 10.72 -9.07 3.49
CA PRO A 120 10.99 -9.57 4.85
C PRO A 120 9.93 -9.20 5.88
N ASN A 121 9.15 -8.14 5.63
CA ASN A 121 8.09 -7.69 6.52
C ASN A 121 6.80 -7.46 5.72
N LYS A 122 5.76 -8.24 6.04
CA LYS A 122 4.42 -8.16 5.44
C LYS A 122 3.35 -7.69 6.44
N SER A 123 3.72 -6.86 7.41
CA SER A 123 2.78 -6.36 8.43
C SER A 123 1.93 -5.16 7.98
N VAL A 124 2.34 -4.47 6.91
CA VAL A 124 1.61 -3.32 6.34
C VAL A 124 1.35 -3.56 4.85
N TYR A 125 0.15 -3.22 4.42
CA TYR A 125 -0.30 -3.33 3.04
C TYR A 125 -1.31 -2.24 2.71
N ILE A 126 -1.41 -1.91 1.43
CA ILE A 126 -2.47 -1.07 0.88
C ILE A 126 -3.65 -1.98 0.49
N CYS A 127 -4.86 -1.58 0.85
CA CYS A 127 -6.10 -2.20 0.40
C CYS A 127 -6.64 -1.44 -0.81
N ILE A 128 -6.85 -2.13 -1.93
CA ILE A 128 -7.67 -1.58 -3.03
C ILE A 128 -8.92 -2.43 -3.13
N TYR A 129 -10.07 -1.80 -2.86
CA TYR A 129 -11.38 -2.43 -2.99
C TYR A 129 -11.73 -2.65 -4.47
N HIS A 130 -12.42 -3.76 -4.78
CA HIS A 130 -12.68 -4.15 -6.16
C HIS A 130 -13.55 -3.17 -6.95
N ASP A 131 -14.35 -2.36 -6.26
CA ASP A 131 -15.22 -1.35 -6.85
C ASP A 131 -14.58 0.03 -6.93
N GLN A 132 -13.29 0.15 -6.60
CA GLN A 132 -12.53 1.39 -6.71
C GLN A 132 -11.50 1.27 -7.83
N PRO A 133 -11.28 2.35 -8.61
CA PRO A 133 -10.16 2.37 -9.55
C PRO A 133 -8.84 2.26 -8.77
N LYS A 134 -7.80 1.73 -9.42
CA LYS A 134 -6.46 1.83 -8.87
C LYS A 134 -6.04 3.30 -8.81
N PRO A 135 -5.31 3.73 -7.77
CA PRO A 135 -4.74 5.07 -7.70
C PRO A 135 -3.86 5.38 -8.91
N LEU A 136 -3.73 6.65 -9.27
CA LEU A 136 -2.85 7.06 -10.35
C LEU A 136 -1.41 6.64 -10.07
N GLY A 137 -0.72 6.10 -11.09
CA GLY A 137 0.67 5.63 -10.95
C GLY A 137 0.83 4.29 -10.21
N PHE A 138 -0.25 3.63 -9.79
CA PHE A 138 -0.18 2.41 -8.99
C PHE A 138 0.30 1.20 -9.81
N LEU A 139 1.50 0.71 -9.49
CA LEU A 139 2.19 -0.40 -10.18
C LEU A 139 2.23 -0.23 -11.70
N SER A 140 2.33 1.01 -12.18
CA SER A 140 2.34 1.35 -13.61
C SER A 140 3.64 2.02 -14.02
N ASN A 141 4.17 1.62 -15.19
CA ASN A 141 5.36 2.20 -15.84
C ASN A 141 5.04 3.43 -16.74
N ILE A 142 3.86 4.03 -16.59
CA ILE A 142 3.34 5.08 -17.50
C ILE A 142 3.63 6.46 -16.92
#